data_AF-A0AB35U589-F1
#
_entry.id   AF-A0AB35U589-F1
#
_cell.length_a   1.000
_cell.length_b   1.000
_cell.length_c   1.000
_cell.angle_alpha   90.00
_cell.angle_beta   90.00
_cell.angle_gamma   90.00
#
_symmetry.space_group_name_H-M   'P 1'
#
loop_
_entity.id
_entity.type
_entity.pdbx_description
1 polymer ?
#
loop_
_entity_poly.entity_id
_entity_poly.type
_entity_poly.pdbx_seq_one_letter_code
_entity_poly.pdbx_strand_id
1 'polypeptide(L)'
;MIQRDLYLHQLVSYMWDGQIKVITGIRRCGKSVLLFELFRDYLLSQGTSAENIITIELDKRKDVKFRSPIALSSMVEAKIQNSAQQYYLFIGQLPTA
;
A
#
# COMPACT_ATOMS: atom_id res chain seq x y z
N MET A 1 -4.68 -25.47 1.62
CA MET A 1 -4.76 -24.02 1.35
C MET A 1 -3.35 -23.50 1.55
N ILE A 2 -2.61 -23.27 0.46
CA ILE A 2 -1.13 -23.21 0.45
C ILE A 2 -0.69 -21.76 0.19
N GLN A 3 0.30 -21.27 0.97
CA GLN A 3 1.30 -20.22 0.61
C GLN A 3 0.99 -18.71 0.64
N ARG A 4 -0.09 -18.21 1.28
CA ARG A 4 -0.22 -16.74 1.48
C ARG A 4 0.37 -16.22 2.79
N ASP A 5 0.49 -17.08 3.79
CA ASP A 5 1.08 -16.73 5.09
C ASP A 5 2.54 -16.30 4.95
N LEU A 6 3.33 -16.95 4.07
CA LEU A 6 4.76 -16.62 3.94
C LEU A 6 4.97 -15.16 3.52
N TYR A 7 4.36 -14.73 2.42
CA TYR A 7 4.55 -13.38 1.89
C TYR A 7 3.92 -12.32 2.80
N LEU A 8 2.79 -12.65 3.45
CA LEU A 8 2.20 -11.78 4.45
C LEU A 8 3.14 -11.62 5.66
N HIS A 9 3.66 -12.71 6.21
CA HIS A 9 4.61 -12.67 7.32
C HIS A 9 5.90 -11.95 6.95
N GLN A 10 6.38 -12.07 5.72
CA GLN A 10 7.50 -11.26 5.23
C GLN A 10 7.19 -9.77 5.32
N LEU A 11 6.03 -9.32 4.79
CA LEU A 11 5.63 -7.90 4.89
C LEU A 11 5.50 -7.44 6.35
N VAL A 12 4.93 -8.28 7.22
CA VAL A 12 4.81 -8.02 8.66
C VAL A 12 6.20 -7.86 9.30
N SER A 13 7.14 -8.74 8.98
CA SER A 13 8.51 -8.70 9.54
C SER A 13 9.30 -7.46 9.14
N TYR A 14 8.87 -6.77 8.09
CA TYR A 14 9.49 -5.57 7.57
C TYR A 14 8.77 -4.27 7.96
N MET A 15 7.73 -4.34 8.78
CA MET A 15 7.04 -3.14 9.25
C MET A 15 7.98 -2.27 10.10
N TRP A 16 7.93 -0.96 9.87
CA TRP A 16 8.63 0.05 10.68
C TRP A 16 10.17 -0.09 10.74
N ASP A 17 10.80 -0.74 9.76
CA ASP A 17 12.25 -0.85 9.65
C ASP A 17 12.93 0.34 8.96
N GLY A 18 12.16 1.38 8.63
CA GLY A 18 12.64 2.61 7.98
C GLY A 18 12.82 2.51 6.46
N GLN A 19 12.50 1.38 5.83
CA GLN A 19 12.70 1.18 4.40
C GLN A 19 11.39 1.12 3.61
N ILE A 20 11.45 1.52 2.34
CA ILE A 20 10.35 1.35 1.39
C ILE A 20 10.27 -0.12 0.96
N LYS A 21 9.05 -0.67 0.88
CA LYS A 21 8.81 -2.06 0.45
C LYS A 21 8.29 -2.10 -0.98
N VAL A 22 9.02 -2.79 -1.85
CA VAL A 22 8.64 -3.00 -3.25
C VAL A 22 8.27 -4.46 -3.46
N ILE A 23 7.00 -4.72 -3.78
CA ILE A 23 6.50 -6.07 -4.07
C ILE A 23 6.59 -6.30 -5.58
N THR A 24 7.50 -7.18 -6.00
CA THR A 24 7.68 -7.57 -7.40
C THR A 24 7.14 -8.98 -7.67
N GLY A 25 7.00 -9.33 -8.95
CA GLY A 25 6.57 -10.67 -9.36
C GLY A 25 5.80 -10.68 -10.67
N ILE A 26 5.62 -11.87 -11.24
CA ILE A 26 4.98 -12.07 -12.55
C ILE A 26 3.52 -11.58 -12.60
N ARG A 27 3.00 -11.33 -13.79
CA ARG A 27 1.60 -10.92 -13.98
C ARG A 27 0.65 -12.02 -13.45
N ARG A 28 -0.43 -11.61 -12.77
CA ARG A 28 -1.46 -12.50 -12.16
C ARG A 28 -1.01 -13.36 -10.97
N CYS A 29 0.15 -13.12 -10.36
CA CYS A 29 0.53 -13.84 -9.12
C CYS A 29 -0.16 -13.36 -7.84
N GLY A 30 -1.08 -12.38 -7.92
CA GLY A 30 -1.87 -11.94 -6.77
C GLY A 30 -1.23 -10.88 -5.86
N LYS A 31 -0.24 -10.11 -6.35
CA LYS A 31 0.38 -9.01 -5.58
C LYS A 31 -0.64 -7.99 -5.06
N SER A 32 -1.60 -7.59 -5.91
CA SER A 32 -2.65 -6.65 -5.52
C SER A 32 -3.50 -7.21 -4.38
N VAL A 33 -3.81 -8.52 -4.43
CA VAL A 33 -4.55 -9.19 -3.35
C VAL A 33 -3.71 -9.26 -2.08
N LEU A 34 -2.41 -9.56 -2.17
CA LEU A 34 -1.50 -9.55 -1.02
C LEU A 34 -1.47 -8.18 -0.33
N LEU A 35 -1.31 -7.09 -1.09
CA LEU A 35 -1.14 -5.74 -0.53
C LEU A 35 -2.47 -5.10 -0.10
N PHE A 36 -3.47 -5.09 -0.98
CA PHE A 36 -4.70 -4.30 -0.78
C PHE A 36 -5.79 -5.06 0.00
N GLU A 37 -5.71 -6.38 0.09
CA GLU A 37 -6.65 -7.18 0.87
C GLU A 37 -5.95 -7.77 2.09
N LEU A 38 -5.03 -8.74 1.90
CA LEU A 38 -4.48 -9.51 3.03
C LEU A 38 -3.69 -8.66 4.02
N PHE A 39 -2.75 -7.85 3.53
CA PHE A 39 -1.95 -7.00 4.41
C PHE A 39 -2.77 -5.86 4.99
N ARG A 40 -3.69 -5.28 4.21
CA ARG A 40 -4.64 -4.28 4.71
C ARG A 40 -5.50 -4.84 5.85
N ASP A 41 -6.08 -6.02 5.69
CA ASP A 41 -6.94 -6.65 6.69
C ASP A 41 -6.13 -7.04 7.93
N TYR A 42 -4.89 -7.50 7.74
CA TYR A 42 -3.96 -7.69 8.86
C TYR A 42 -3.76 -6.39 9.65
N LEU A 43 -3.44 -5.27 9.00
CA LEU A 43 -3.22 -3.99 9.68
C LEU A 43 -4.46 -3.52 10.46
N LEU A 44 -5.66 -3.66 9.87
CA LEU A 44 -6.91 -3.36 10.54
C LEU A 44 -7.13 -4.25 11.76
N SER A 45 -6.83 -5.55 11.66
CA SER A 45 -6.94 -6.50 12.77
C SER A 45 -5.99 -6.17 13.94
N GLN A 46 -4.85 -5.51 13.65
CA GLN A 46 -3.89 -5.05 14.65
C GLN A 46 -4.23 -3.66 15.22
N GLY A 47 -5.38 -3.10 14.88
CA GLY A 47 -5.85 -1.81 15.40
C GLY A 47 -5.38 -0.58 14.62
N THR A 48 -4.80 -0.75 13.42
CA THR A 48 -4.51 0.39 12.53
C THR A 48 -5.84 0.99 12.07
N SER A 49 -6.01 2.31 12.22
CA SER A 49 -7.18 3.00 11.69
C SER A 49 -7.22 2.90 10.16
N ALA A 50 -8.40 2.62 9.60
CA ALA A 50 -8.59 2.59 8.15
C ALA A 50 -8.23 3.93 7.48
N GLU A 51 -8.36 5.04 8.21
CA GLU A 51 -8.00 6.37 7.73
C GLU A 51 -6.49 6.55 7.54
N ASN A 52 -5.70 5.78 8.30
CA ASN A 52 -4.23 5.79 8.26
C ASN A 52 -3.66 4.87 7.17
N ILE A 53 -4.51 4.16 6.43
CA ILE A 53 -4.12 3.34 5.27
C ILE A 53 -4.52 4.09 4.00
N ILE A 54 -3.56 4.73 3.36
CA ILE A 54 -3.74 5.45 2.11
C ILE A 54 -3.48 4.50 0.95
N THR A 55 -4.47 4.30 0.09
CA THR A 55 -4.38 3.40 -1.07
C THR A 55 -4.54 4.18 -2.36
N ILE A 56 -3.63 3.95 -3.29
CA ILE A 56 -3.61 4.58 -4.61
C ILE A 56 -3.38 3.50 -5.66
N GLU A 57 -4.29 3.36 -6.60
CA GLU A 57 -4.19 2.38 -7.68
C GLU A 57 -4.00 3.13 -9.00
N LEU A 58 -2.74 3.34 -9.41
CA LEU A 58 -2.39 4.22 -10.53
C LEU A 58 -2.95 3.76 -11.89
N ASP A 59 -3.44 2.53 -11.99
CA ASP A 59 -4.15 2.00 -13.15
C ASP A 59 -5.65 2.38 -13.18
N LYS A 60 -6.24 2.77 -12.05
CA LYS A 60 -7.63 3.23 -11.97
C LYS A 60 -7.76 4.67 -12.42
N ARG A 61 -8.80 4.95 -13.21
CA ARG A 61 -9.09 6.29 -13.76
C ARG A 61 -9.15 7.39 -12.70
N LYS A 62 -9.72 7.10 -11.53
CA LYS A 62 -9.83 8.03 -10.39
C LYS A 62 -8.47 8.52 -9.86
N ASP A 63 -7.41 7.73 -10.04
CA ASP A 63 -6.10 7.94 -9.45
C ASP A 63 -5.05 8.36 -10.50
N VAL A 64 -5.44 8.54 -11.77
CA VAL A 64 -4.53 8.94 -12.87
C VAL A 64 -3.76 10.22 -12.55
N LYS A 65 -4.41 11.18 -11.87
CA LYS A 65 -3.77 12.44 -11.45
C LYS A 65 -2.58 12.25 -10.51
N PHE A 66 -2.55 11.16 -9.75
CA PHE A 66 -1.48 10.82 -8.82
C PHE A 66 -0.28 10.13 -9.50
N ARG A 67 -0.30 9.96 -10.82
CA ARG A 67 0.91 9.64 -11.59
C ARG A 67 1.90 10.80 -11.63
N SER A 68 1.43 12.03 -11.39
CA SER A 68 2.30 13.17 -11.14
C SER A 68 2.87 13.07 -9.72
N PRO A 69 4.21 13.01 -9.55
CA PRO A 69 4.83 12.97 -8.22
C PRO A 69 4.43 14.16 -7.36
N ILE A 70 4.27 15.34 -7.97
CA ILE A 70 3.87 16.58 -7.28
C ILE A 70 2.46 16.41 -6.71
N ALA A 71 1.49 15.99 -7.54
CA ALA A 71 0.11 15.81 -7.10
C ALA A 71 -0.03 14.70 -6.04
N LEU A 72 0.78 13.64 -6.15
CA LEU A 72 0.85 12.58 -5.16
C LEU A 72 1.36 13.10 -3.82
N SER A 73 2.51 13.80 -3.82
CA SER A 73 3.12 14.37 -2.60
C SER A 73 2.16 15.31 -1.90
N SER A 74 1.57 16.26 -2.64
CA SER A 74 0.62 17.22 -2.06
C SER A 74 -0.61 16.55 -1.44
N MET A 75 -1.12 15.46 -2.02
CA MET A 75 -2.24 14.72 -1.45
C MET A 75 -1.85 14.00 -0.16
N VAL A 76 -0.68 13.35 -0.14
CA VAL A 76 -0.18 12.64 1.04
C VAL A 76 0.08 13.63 2.18
N GLU A 77 0.77 14.73 1.92
CA GLU A 77 1.04 15.80 2.89
C GLU A 77 -0.27 16.38 3.47
N ALA A 78 -1.24 16.68 2.61
CA ALA A 78 -2.55 17.20 3.02
C ALA A 78 -3.34 16.23 3.91
N LYS A 79 -3.05 14.92 3.83
CA LYS A 79 -3.72 13.88 4.63
C LYS A 79 -3.01 13.61 5.96
N ILE A 80 -1.69 13.83 6.03
CA ILE A 80 -0.88 13.53 7.22
C ILE A 80 -0.89 14.69 8.24
N GLN A 81 -1.21 15.93 7.85
CA GLN A 81 -1.45 17.12 8.71
C GLN A 81 -0.75 17.14 10.09
N ASN A 82 0.57 17.00 10.15
CA ASN A 82 1.36 17.02 11.39
C ASN A 82 0.90 16.04 12.48
N SER A 83 0.25 14.95 12.08
CA SER A 83 -0.14 13.88 12.97
C SER A 83 1.11 13.10 13.38
N ALA A 84 1.30 12.90 14.69
CA ALA A 84 2.31 11.98 15.22
C ALA A 84 1.94 10.50 14.96
N GLN A 85 0.83 10.25 14.26
CA GLN A 85 0.37 8.90 13.94
C GLN A 85 1.16 8.29 12.80
N GLN A 86 1.16 6.97 12.82
CA GLN A 86 1.72 6.11 11.79
C GLN A 86 0.73 5.94 10.63
N TYR A 87 1.24 6.09 9.40
CA TYR A 87 0.48 5.91 8.16
C TYR A 87 1.13 4.85 7.27
N TYR A 88 0.29 4.10 6.54
CA TYR A 88 0.70 3.21 5.46
C TYR A 88 0.28 3.81 4.12
N LEU A 89 1.21 3.89 3.17
CA LEU A 89 0.93 4.30 1.79
C LEU A 89 1.11 3.11 0.86
N PHE A 90 0.01 2.61 0.29
CA PHE A 90 0.00 1.54 -0.69
C PHE A 90 -0.16 2.12 -2.10
N ILE A 91 0.79 1.79 -2.97
CA ILE A 91 0.81 2.24 -4.36
C ILE A 91 0.72 1.02 -5.28
N GLY A 92 -0.30 1.00 -6.13
CA GLY A 92 -0.52 0.00 -7.15
C GLY A 92 0.30 0.26 -8.41
N GLN A 93 0.30 -0.73 -9.31
CA GLN A 93 1.05 -0.67 -10.56
C GLN A 93 0.56 0.45 -11.50
N LEU A 94 1.46 0.94 -12.34
CA LEU A 94 1.11 1.75 -13.51
C LEU A 94 0.38 0.88 -14.56
N PRO A 95 -0.48 1.45 -15.40
CA PRO A 95 -1.01 0.73 -16.54
C PRO A 95 0.13 0.26 -17.42
N THR A 96 0.09 -1.02 -17.78
CA THR A 96 0.92 -1.54 -18.86
C THR A 96 0.23 -1.14 -20.17
N ALA A 97 0.92 -0.35 -20.99
CA ALA A 97 0.50 -0.06 -22.37
C ALA A 97 0.55 -1.34 -23.21
#